data_AF-A0AAN6KPE2-F1
#
_entry.id   AF-A0AAN6KPE2-F1
#
_cell.length_a   1.000
_cell.length_b   1.000
_cell.length_c   1.000
_cell.angle_alpha   90.00
_cell.angle_beta   90.00
_cell.angle_gamma   90.00
#
_symmetry.space_group_name_H-M   'P 1'
#
loop_
_entity.id
_entity.type
_entity.pdbx_description
1 polymer ?
#
loop_
_entity_poly.entity_id
_entity_poly.type
_entity_poly.pdbx_seq_one_letter_code
_entity_poly.pdbx_strand_id
1 'polypeptide(L)'
;MNSPTKSLAEDLAAALPGQSTSKSGAEGPSPAFEGKVRYIHTPSKACDPLFSPPPGHEPERTRLSSHFLVFSVSASHIVGGAVDDLSPYLRHHEEGVLGIAIEVLVYTTKYLTTLFVSKADTTGYIPNHPPSRTKAICGTFIKWLLKQQRHRHPTRKIVISLFARAQSQYLFPGSAEHAHKHILDDRQLIKWWATVLDPLLALHNDPSDPVPNIQGYLTIPGYSPQELKTYLPRTTHTHARSWKAGHPLADLAATRGVPPTAPPRSLLPRFPDDPKARFMQDLDDEVGLAEDAPVTVSPSKRKSGRWDSVRDLARFWEAMEFRQECASGRVVGFLWVVVSPVANPGNGGELDGEAGLSQASSQGLSGGLERETTPTPSQPVISPKKRRRKALTGPIIARQPRLKGGSSSLTATSTEWNGMLTSAVRSGDLLLTQEGYDKAMHTLLHLDFANLDVAARSTSKWVAEVVGICGLVGDWGVTVTGMAEVGAGGKGPGGMAGAETGQGAVNDLGGMVRKKRKVVDEVQVVTPTAVNVLGEGIIRKKPKPAVS
;
A
#
# COMPACT_ATOMS: atom_id res chain seq x y z
N MET A 1 -8.88 -30.86 2.59
CA MET A 1 -7.43 -30.73 2.40
C MET A 1 -7.20 -29.49 1.58
N ASN A 2 -6.37 -28.55 2.02
CA ASN A 2 -6.22 -27.28 1.32
C ASN A 2 -5.18 -27.44 0.20
N SER A 3 -5.53 -27.06 -1.02
CA SER A 3 -4.57 -26.92 -2.13
C SER A 3 -3.49 -25.91 -1.73
N PRO A 4 -2.20 -26.18 -2.02
CA PRO A 4 -1.15 -25.20 -1.75
C PRO A 4 -1.40 -23.93 -2.58
N THR A 5 -1.22 -22.76 -1.95
CA THR A 5 -1.22 -21.49 -2.69
C THR A 5 -0.05 -21.49 -3.67
N LYS A 6 -0.33 -21.22 -4.95
CA LYS A 6 0.71 -21.04 -5.99
C LYS A 6 1.84 -20.12 -5.51
N SER A 7 3.07 -20.42 -5.90
CA SER A 7 4.21 -19.55 -5.60
C SER A 7 4.05 -18.18 -6.26
N LEU A 8 4.72 -17.16 -5.70
CA LEU A 8 4.73 -15.83 -6.29
C LEU A 8 5.35 -15.84 -7.70
N ALA A 9 6.31 -16.73 -7.95
CA ALA A 9 6.92 -16.93 -9.27
C ALA A 9 5.92 -17.48 -10.30
N GLU A 10 5.09 -18.46 -9.97
CA GLU A 10 4.02 -18.97 -10.86
C GLU A 10 2.98 -17.89 -11.18
N ASP A 11 2.50 -17.19 -10.14
CA ASP A 11 1.50 -16.12 -10.29
C ASP A 11 2.03 -14.96 -11.15
N LEU A 12 3.35 -14.68 -11.09
CA LEU A 12 4.03 -13.69 -11.95
C LEU A 12 4.28 -14.22 -13.38
N ALA A 13 4.74 -15.45 -13.55
CA ALA A 13 4.93 -16.08 -14.86
C ALA A 13 3.62 -16.06 -15.67
N ALA A 14 2.50 -16.43 -15.04
CA ALA A 14 1.17 -16.41 -15.65
C ALA A 14 0.63 -15.00 -15.96
N ALA A 15 1.26 -13.93 -15.44
CA ALA A 15 0.87 -12.53 -15.65
C ALA A 15 1.82 -11.76 -16.58
N LEU A 16 3.01 -12.28 -16.86
CA LEU A 16 4.03 -11.64 -17.68
C LEU A 16 4.00 -12.16 -19.13
N PRO A 17 4.29 -11.32 -20.15
CA PRO A 17 4.24 -11.72 -21.56
C PRO A 17 5.17 -12.90 -21.90
N GLY A 18 4.59 -13.96 -22.45
CA GLY A 18 5.32 -15.10 -23.00
C GLY A 18 5.87 -14.85 -24.40
N GLN A 19 6.50 -15.89 -24.97
CA GLN A 19 7.07 -15.84 -26.32
C GLN A 19 5.97 -15.66 -27.37
N SER A 20 6.12 -14.68 -28.27
CA SER A 20 5.13 -14.43 -29.33
C SER A 20 5.46 -15.22 -30.60
N THR A 21 4.53 -16.04 -31.10
CA THR A 21 4.66 -16.68 -32.42
C THR A 21 4.15 -15.74 -33.52
N SER A 22 5.05 -15.37 -34.43
CA SER A 22 4.78 -14.45 -35.55
C SER A 22 3.87 -15.10 -36.60
N LYS A 23 2.58 -14.73 -36.66
CA LYS A 23 1.65 -15.17 -37.72
C LYS A 23 1.87 -14.48 -39.08
N SER A 24 2.72 -13.46 -39.12
CA SER A 24 3.20 -12.79 -40.34
C SER A 24 4.73 -12.85 -40.37
N GLY A 25 5.30 -13.57 -41.34
CA GLY A 25 6.73 -13.87 -41.42
C GLY A 25 7.62 -12.70 -41.87
N ALA A 26 7.59 -11.59 -41.13
CA ALA A 26 8.43 -10.41 -41.36
C ALA A 26 9.32 -10.06 -40.16
N GLU A 27 8.96 -10.52 -38.95
CA GLU A 27 9.74 -10.36 -37.71
C GLU A 27 9.87 -11.73 -37.02
N GLY A 28 11.02 -11.98 -36.39
CA GLY A 28 11.25 -13.23 -35.65
C GLY A 28 10.45 -13.33 -34.34
N PRO A 29 10.35 -14.52 -33.74
CA PRO A 29 9.63 -14.70 -32.49
C PRO A 29 10.31 -13.93 -31.35
N SER A 30 9.68 -12.87 -30.86
CA SER A 30 10.17 -12.13 -29.70
C SER A 30 10.27 -13.05 -28.47
N PRO A 31 11.39 -13.04 -27.73
CA PRO A 31 11.57 -13.89 -26.56
C PRO A 31 10.56 -13.54 -25.47
N ALA A 32 10.25 -14.53 -24.62
CA ALA A 32 9.44 -14.30 -23.43
C ALA A 32 10.10 -13.24 -22.53
N PHE A 33 9.28 -12.49 -21.78
CA PHE A 33 9.83 -11.54 -20.82
C PHE A 33 10.38 -12.29 -19.60
N GLU A 34 11.69 -12.16 -19.36
CA GLU A 34 12.40 -12.83 -18.28
C GLU A 34 13.03 -11.83 -17.30
N GLY A 35 13.10 -12.21 -16.04
CA GLY A 35 13.82 -11.50 -14.99
C GLY A 35 13.89 -12.30 -13.70
N LYS A 36 14.59 -11.77 -12.68
CA LYS A 36 14.66 -12.36 -11.34
C LYS A 36 13.77 -11.61 -10.37
N VAL A 37 12.91 -12.33 -9.65
CA VAL A 37 12.12 -11.78 -8.55
C VAL A 37 12.82 -12.05 -7.20
N ARG A 38 12.98 -11.00 -6.39
CA ARG A 38 13.52 -11.06 -5.02
C ARG A 38 12.49 -10.49 -4.06
N TYR A 39 12.06 -11.30 -3.09
CA TYR A 39 11.06 -10.93 -2.11
C TYR A 39 11.64 -11.07 -0.70
N ILE A 40 11.56 -9.99 0.08
CA ILE A 40 12.01 -9.93 1.48
C ILE A 40 10.86 -9.43 2.35
N HIS A 41 10.74 -9.94 3.59
CA HIS A 41 9.72 -9.47 4.52
C HIS A 41 10.14 -9.62 5.98
N THR A 42 9.50 -8.88 6.88
CA THR A 42 9.73 -8.94 8.33
C THR A 42 8.70 -9.82 9.05
N PRO A 43 9.00 -10.35 10.26
CA PRO A 43 7.98 -10.99 11.10
C PRO A 43 6.98 -9.95 11.60
N SER A 44 5.73 -10.37 11.77
CA SER A 44 4.65 -9.49 12.27
C SER A 44 4.93 -9.04 13.72
N LYS A 45 5.50 -7.86 13.92
CA LYS A 45 5.76 -7.24 15.23
C LYS A 45 4.53 -6.49 15.73
N ALA A 46 4.42 -6.23 17.04
CA ALA A 46 3.43 -5.29 17.56
C ALA A 46 3.82 -3.86 17.18
N CYS A 47 2.84 -3.01 16.89
CA CYS A 47 3.03 -1.60 16.56
C CYS A 47 1.87 -0.76 17.11
N ASP A 48 2.00 0.56 16.96
CA ASP A 48 0.98 1.54 17.34
C ASP A 48 -0.35 1.33 16.59
N PRO A 49 -1.48 1.75 17.19
CA PRO A 49 -2.80 1.50 16.61
C PRO A 49 -2.98 2.27 15.30
N LEU A 50 -3.35 1.57 14.23
CA LEU A 50 -3.54 2.18 12.91
C LEU A 50 -4.60 3.30 12.89
N PHE A 51 -5.57 3.23 13.82
CA PHE A 51 -6.62 4.24 14.00
C PHE A 51 -6.56 4.77 15.43
N SER A 52 -6.74 6.08 15.62
CA SER A 52 -6.77 6.68 16.96
C SER A 52 -7.89 6.04 17.82
N PRO A 53 -7.65 5.70 19.09
CA PRO A 53 -8.69 5.13 19.94
C PRO A 53 -9.86 6.10 20.14
N PRO A 54 -11.13 5.64 20.10
CA PRO A 54 -12.28 6.44 20.49
C PRO A 54 -12.20 6.88 21.97
N PRO A 55 -12.79 8.03 22.35
CA PRO A 55 -12.83 8.50 23.73
C PRO A 55 -13.30 7.43 24.73
N GLY A 56 -12.41 7.03 25.66
CA GLY A 56 -12.71 6.03 26.69
C GLY A 56 -12.54 4.57 26.28
N HIS A 57 -12.10 4.28 25.06
CA HIS A 57 -11.75 2.91 24.61
C HIS A 57 -10.23 2.70 24.64
N GLU A 58 -9.79 1.44 24.80
CA GLU A 58 -8.38 1.07 24.67
C GLU A 58 -7.90 1.10 23.20
N PRO A 59 -6.59 1.36 22.95
CA PRO A 59 -5.97 1.18 21.64
C PRO A 59 -6.21 -0.19 21.00
N GLU A 60 -6.53 -0.21 19.70
CA GLU A 60 -6.69 -1.46 18.96
C GLU A 60 -5.32 -2.13 18.74
N ARG A 61 -5.12 -3.30 19.37
CA ARG A 61 -3.87 -4.08 19.25
C ARG A 61 -3.58 -4.40 17.78
N THR A 62 -2.62 -3.68 17.23
CA THR A 62 -2.20 -3.76 15.83
C THR A 62 -0.84 -4.45 15.75
N ARG A 63 -0.63 -5.22 14.68
CA ARG A 63 0.68 -5.79 14.33
C ARG A 63 1.03 -5.41 12.90
N LEU A 64 2.31 -5.14 12.64
CA LEU A 64 2.84 -4.78 11.34
C LEU A 64 3.86 -5.82 10.86
N SER A 65 3.78 -6.22 9.59
CA SER A 65 4.91 -6.78 8.84
C SER A 65 5.14 -5.97 7.56
N SER A 66 6.40 -5.73 7.24
CA SER A 66 6.82 -5.07 6.00
C SER A 66 7.10 -6.14 4.94
N HIS A 67 6.64 -5.91 3.72
CA HIS A 67 6.80 -6.80 2.58
C HIS A 67 7.39 -6.01 1.41
N PHE A 68 8.54 -6.42 0.90
CA PHE A 68 9.24 -5.70 -0.16
C PHE A 68 9.56 -6.64 -1.32
N LEU A 69 9.07 -6.28 -2.50
CA LEU A 69 9.32 -7.01 -3.74
C LEU A 69 10.21 -6.16 -4.65
N VAL A 70 11.22 -6.78 -5.22
CA VAL A 70 12.03 -6.21 -6.30
C VAL A 70 12.08 -7.19 -7.46
N PHE A 71 12.01 -6.67 -8.69
CA PHE A 71 12.17 -7.46 -9.90
C PHE A 71 13.30 -6.86 -10.75
N SER A 72 14.33 -7.65 -11.06
CA SER A 72 15.42 -7.27 -11.97
C SER A 72 15.26 -7.90 -13.35
N VAL A 73 15.76 -7.23 -14.37
CA VAL A 73 15.75 -7.67 -15.77
C VAL A 73 17.17 -7.87 -16.29
N SER A 74 17.39 -8.84 -17.18
CA SER A 74 18.70 -9.09 -17.77
C SER A 74 19.13 -7.92 -18.67
N ALA A 75 20.43 -7.58 -18.67
CA ALA A 75 20.98 -6.49 -19.49
C ALA A 75 20.73 -6.68 -20.99
N SER A 76 20.70 -7.93 -21.47
CA SER A 76 20.38 -8.24 -22.88
C SER A 76 18.94 -7.88 -23.28
N HIS A 77 17.98 -7.91 -22.32
CA HIS A 77 16.60 -7.48 -22.55
C HIS A 77 16.42 -5.96 -22.54
N ILE A 78 17.41 -5.21 -22.02
CA ILE A 78 17.42 -3.74 -22.01
C ILE A 78 17.94 -3.21 -23.35
N VAL A 79 19.04 -3.77 -23.86
CA VAL A 79 19.73 -3.34 -25.10
C VAL A 79 19.25 -4.13 -26.33
N GLY A 80 18.02 -4.66 -26.29
CA GLY A 80 17.35 -5.26 -27.45
C GLY A 80 18.06 -6.46 -28.10
N GLY A 81 18.94 -7.15 -27.37
CA GLY A 81 19.74 -8.27 -27.91
C GLY A 81 21.06 -7.87 -28.59
N ALA A 82 21.43 -6.59 -28.66
CA ALA A 82 22.75 -6.15 -29.12
C ALA A 82 23.82 -6.38 -28.03
N VAL A 83 24.18 -7.66 -27.81
CA VAL A 83 25.12 -8.09 -26.77
C VAL A 83 26.52 -7.50 -26.97
N ASP A 84 26.89 -7.12 -28.19
CA ASP A 84 28.21 -6.55 -28.47
C ASP A 84 28.40 -5.11 -27.97
N ASP A 85 27.33 -4.34 -27.78
CA ASP A 85 27.38 -3.02 -27.16
C ASP A 85 27.45 -3.09 -25.61
N LEU A 86 27.25 -4.27 -25.01
CA LEU A 86 27.34 -4.46 -23.56
C LEU A 86 28.79 -4.47 -23.08
N SER A 87 29.06 -3.71 -22.00
CA SER A 87 30.34 -3.74 -21.30
C SER A 87 30.69 -5.15 -20.82
N PRO A 88 31.97 -5.53 -20.70
CA PRO A 88 32.36 -6.87 -20.25
C PRO A 88 31.77 -7.26 -18.89
N TYR A 89 31.52 -6.26 -18.02
CA TYR A 89 30.84 -6.46 -16.74
C TYR A 89 29.37 -6.84 -16.92
N LEU A 90 28.64 -6.15 -17.81
CA LEU A 90 27.23 -6.43 -18.10
C LEU A 90 27.02 -7.79 -18.80
N ARG A 91 27.98 -8.26 -19.61
CA ARG A 91 27.91 -9.57 -20.28
C ARG A 91 27.95 -10.76 -19.31
N HIS A 92 28.48 -10.59 -18.11
CA HIS A 92 28.55 -11.61 -17.06
C HIS A 92 27.66 -11.28 -15.85
N HIS A 93 26.68 -10.38 -16.00
CA HIS A 93 25.85 -9.88 -14.91
C HIS A 93 24.61 -10.76 -14.65
N GLU A 94 24.79 -11.84 -13.90
CA GLU A 94 23.72 -12.81 -13.62
C GLU A 94 22.59 -12.29 -12.71
N GLU A 95 22.81 -11.19 -11.98
CA GLU A 95 21.80 -10.66 -11.04
C GLU A 95 20.71 -9.85 -11.76
N GLY A 96 21.01 -9.36 -12.97
CA GLY A 96 20.20 -8.40 -13.73
C GLY A 96 20.19 -7.01 -13.09
N VAL A 97 19.56 -6.04 -13.74
CA VAL A 97 19.42 -4.67 -13.23
C VAL A 97 18.05 -4.49 -12.56
N LEU A 98 17.99 -3.94 -11.34
CA LEU A 98 16.72 -3.66 -10.66
C LEU A 98 15.83 -2.79 -11.55
N GLY A 99 14.61 -3.25 -11.84
CA GLY A 99 13.69 -2.62 -12.79
C GLY A 99 12.50 -1.92 -12.13
N ILE A 100 11.97 -2.53 -11.07
CA ILE A 100 10.83 -2.06 -10.26
C ILE A 100 10.99 -2.56 -8.82
N ALA A 101 10.55 -1.76 -7.87
CA ALA A 101 10.38 -2.17 -6.48
C ALA A 101 9.02 -1.71 -5.92
N ILE A 102 8.46 -2.46 -4.98
CA ILE A 102 7.21 -2.14 -4.27
C ILE A 102 7.26 -2.59 -2.80
N GLU A 103 6.93 -1.66 -1.90
CA GLU A 103 6.84 -1.82 -0.45
C GLU A 103 5.36 -1.85 -0.04
N VAL A 104 4.95 -2.94 0.62
CA VAL A 104 3.60 -3.10 1.18
C VAL A 104 3.70 -3.37 2.68
N LEU A 105 3.06 -2.52 3.47
CA LEU A 105 2.96 -2.63 4.91
C LEU A 105 1.64 -3.33 5.27
N VAL A 106 1.73 -4.50 5.91
CA VAL A 106 0.57 -5.31 6.28
C VAL A 106 0.26 -5.13 7.76
N TYR A 107 -0.71 -4.27 8.04
CA TYR A 107 -1.27 -4.07 9.37
C TYR A 107 -2.34 -5.11 9.64
N THR A 108 -2.30 -5.75 10.81
CA THR A 108 -3.21 -6.83 11.21
C THR A 108 -3.79 -6.54 12.58
N THR A 109 -5.12 -6.46 12.68
CA THR A 109 -5.84 -6.32 13.95
C THR A 109 -6.67 -7.57 14.26
N LYS A 110 -7.63 -7.48 15.20
CA LYS A 110 -8.57 -8.58 15.47
C LYS A 110 -9.50 -8.85 14.29
N TYR A 111 -10.05 -7.80 13.67
CA TYR A 111 -11.14 -7.88 12.67
C TYR A 111 -10.73 -7.45 11.25
N LEU A 112 -9.68 -6.63 11.12
CA LEU A 112 -9.25 -6.02 9.87
C LEU A 112 -7.80 -6.40 9.55
N THR A 113 -7.53 -6.69 8.29
CA THR A 113 -6.16 -6.70 7.73
C THR A 113 -6.05 -5.57 6.70
N THR A 114 -5.06 -4.70 6.82
CA THR A 114 -4.83 -3.58 5.90
C THR A 114 -3.52 -3.77 5.16
N LEU A 115 -3.59 -3.90 3.84
CA LEU A 115 -2.45 -3.94 2.91
C LEU A 115 -2.23 -2.51 2.41
N PHE A 116 -1.34 -1.76 3.08
CA PHE A 116 -0.99 -0.41 2.66
C PHE A 116 0.18 -0.43 1.68
N VAL A 117 -0.01 0.06 0.46
CA VAL A 117 1.12 0.26 -0.47
C VAL A 117 1.82 1.55 -0.08
N SER A 118 3.05 1.42 0.44
CA SER A 118 3.82 2.50 1.03
C SER A 118 4.67 3.22 -0.01
N LYS A 119 5.45 2.45 -0.78
CA LYS A 119 6.31 2.97 -1.86
C LYS A 119 6.23 2.05 -3.07
N ALA A 120 6.27 2.63 -4.27
CA ALA A 120 6.56 1.89 -5.49
C ALA A 120 7.33 2.81 -6.45
N ASP A 121 8.34 2.25 -7.11
CA ASP A 121 9.23 3.02 -7.99
C ASP A 121 9.73 2.14 -9.13
N THR A 122 10.24 2.77 -10.18
CA THR A 122 10.90 2.13 -11.31
C THR A 122 12.25 2.80 -11.59
N THR A 123 13.16 2.06 -12.19
CA THR A 123 14.44 2.62 -12.68
C THR A 123 14.35 3.09 -14.14
N GLY A 124 13.32 2.65 -14.87
CA GLY A 124 13.20 2.83 -16.32
C GLY A 124 13.76 1.66 -17.14
N TYR A 125 14.54 0.76 -16.54
CA TYR A 125 15.17 -0.37 -17.26
C TYR A 125 14.20 -1.49 -17.69
N ILE A 126 12.96 -1.53 -17.21
CA ILE A 126 11.94 -2.46 -17.76
C ILE A 126 11.39 -1.85 -19.06
N PRO A 127 11.61 -2.48 -20.24
CA PRO A 127 11.18 -1.86 -21.49
C PRO A 127 9.66 -1.72 -21.55
N ASN A 128 9.19 -0.51 -21.87
CA ASN A 128 7.78 -0.17 -21.87
C ASN A 128 7.06 -0.75 -23.09
N HIS A 129 6.34 -1.86 -22.88
CA HIS A 129 5.57 -2.55 -23.91
C HIS A 129 4.14 -2.81 -23.42
N PRO A 130 3.08 -2.68 -24.24
CA PRO A 130 1.72 -3.10 -23.89
C PRO A 130 1.58 -4.64 -23.97
N PRO A 131 0.94 -5.34 -23.01
CA PRO A 131 0.43 -4.85 -21.74
C PRO A 131 1.57 -4.53 -20.76
N SER A 132 1.39 -3.46 -19.97
CA SER A 132 2.45 -2.91 -19.10
C SER A 132 2.93 -3.92 -18.05
N ARG A 133 4.15 -4.43 -18.26
CA ARG A 133 4.88 -5.35 -17.37
C ARG A 133 4.93 -4.84 -15.92
N THR A 134 5.19 -3.55 -15.74
CA THR A 134 5.19 -2.85 -14.45
C THR A 134 3.84 -2.97 -13.72
N LYS A 135 2.71 -2.80 -14.44
CA LYS A 135 1.37 -2.98 -13.86
C LYS A 135 1.10 -4.43 -13.48
N ALA A 136 1.54 -5.39 -14.30
CA ALA A 136 1.39 -6.81 -14.03
C ALA A 136 2.14 -7.23 -12.75
N ILE A 137 3.39 -6.80 -12.58
CA ILE A 137 4.21 -7.12 -11.39
C ILE A 137 3.54 -6.59 -10.11
N CYS A 138 3.16 -5.31 -10.06
CA CYS A 138 2.48 -4.74 -8.89
C CYS A 138 1.11 -5.38 -8.62
N GLY A 139 0.28 -5.54 -9.66
CA GLY A 139 -1.07 -6.11 -9.54
C GLY A 139 -1.03 -7.55 -9.05
N THR A 140 -0.13 -8.36 -9.60
CA THR A 140 0.07 -9.75 -9.16
C THR A 140 0.62 -9.84 -7.75
N PHE A 141 1.59 -9.02 -7.35
CA PHE A 141 2.11 -9.05 -5.97
C PHE A 141 1.03 -8.71 -4.93
N ILE A 142 0.24 -7.67 -5.19
CA ILE A 142 -0.88 -7.28 -4.32
C ILE A 142 -1.96 -8.38 -4.31
N LYS A 143 -2.26 -9.00 -5.47
CA LYS A 143 -3.20 -10.14 -5.59
C LYS A 143 -2.71 -11.36 -4.81
N TRP A 144 -1.40 -11.66 -4.84
CA TRP A 144 -0.79 -12.76 -4.12
C TRP A 144 -0.80 -12.52 -2.60
N LEU A 145 -0.38 -11.33 -2.14
CA LEU A 145 -0.51 -10.95 -0.72
C LEU A 145 -1.97 -11.03 -0.23
N LEU A 146 -2.94 -10.59 -1.04
CA LEU A 146 -4.36 -10.71 -0.75
C LEU A 146 -4.81 -12.18 -0.63
N LYS A 147 -4.41 -13.07 -1.55
CA LYS A 147 -4.66 -14.52 -1.44
C LYS A 147 -4.10 -15.08 -0.14
N GLN A 148 -2.83 -14.78 0.18
CA GLN A 148 -2.15 -15.28 1.38
C GLN A 148 -2.86 -14.84 2.67
N GLN A 149 -3.24 -13.56 2.77
CA GLN A 149 -3.92 -13.04 3.95
C GLN A 149 -5.36 -13.56 4.08
N ARG A 150 -6.09 -13.76 2.97
CA ARG A 150 -7.40 -14.45 2.99
C ARG A 150 -7.26 -15.90 3.45
N HIS A 151 -6.25 -16.63 2.99
CA HIS A 151 -6.02 -18.02 3.39
C HIS A 151 -5.68 -18.14 4.88
N ARG A 152 -4.82 -17.24 5.39
CA ARG A 152 -4.41 -17.22 6.80
C ARG A 152 -5.53 -16.77 7.75
N HIS A 153 -6.41 -15.86 7.30
CA HIS A 153 -7.41 -15.18 8.13
C HIS A 153 -8.76 -14.99 7.39
N PRO A 154 -9.49 -16.09 7.05
CA PRO A 154 -10.66 -16.05 6.17
C PRO A 154 -11.86 -15.27 6.73
N THR A 155 -11.93 -15.07 8.05
CA THR A 155 -13.03 -14.35 8.73
C THR A 155 -12.80 -12.85 8.85
N ARG A 156 -11.64 -12.32 8.46
CA ARG A 156 -11.35 -10.87 8.51
C ARG A 156 -11.78 -10.16 7.24
N LYS A 157 -12.21 -8.91 7.38
CA LYS A 157 -12.24 -7.97 6.26
C LYS A 157 -10.80 -7.61 5.90
N ILE A 158 -10.52 -7.53 4.61
CA ILE A 158 -9.22 -7.08 4.12
C ILE A 158 -9.44 -5.81 3.32
N VAL A 159 -8.64 -4.77 3.59
CA VAL A 159 -8.61 -3.56 2.77
C VAL A 159 -7.22 -3.36 2.20
N ILE A 160 -7.13 -3.19 0.90
CA ILE A 160 -5.93 -2.65 0.25
C ILE A 160 -6.11 -1.13 0.24
N SER A 161 -5.09 -0.37 0.61
CA SER A 161 -5.13 1.09 0.64
C SER A 161 -3.83 1.69 0.13
N LEU A 162 -3.92 2.82 -0.56
CA LEU A 162 -2.76 3.62 -0.95
C LEU A 162 -3.17 5.07 -1.18
N PHE A 163 -2.18 5.97 -1.18
CA PHE A 163 -2.33 7.30 -1.76
C PHE A 163 -1.44 7.42 -3.00
N ALA A 164 -1.93 8.10 -4.03
CA ALA A 164 -1.26 8.31 -5.30
C ALA A 164 -0.88 9.79 -5.42
N ARG A 165 0.43 10.06 -5.34
CA ARG A 165 1.09 11.37 -5.48
C ARG A 165 2.38 11.17 -6.26
N ALA A 166 2.66 12.01 -7.25
CA ALA A 166 3.85 11.91 -8.08
C ALA A 166 5.09 12.52 -7.41
N GLN A 167 6.19 11.78 -7.48
CA GLN A 167 7.56 12.22 -7.18
C GLN A 167 8.48 11.61 -8.25
N SER A 168 9.66 12.19 -8.46
CA SER A 168 10.61 11.72 -9.49
C SER A 168 11.29 10.39 -9.13
N GLN A 169 11.45 10.12 -7.83
CA GLN A 169 12.01 8.89 -7.26
C GLN A 169 11.48 8.68 -5.84
N TYR A 170 11.36 7.42 -5.43
CA TYR A 170 10.89 6.98 -4.10
C TYR A 170 11.81 5.92 -3.48
N LEU A 171 12.45 5.08 -4.31
CA LEU A 171 13.28 3.94 -3.89
C LEU A 171 14.62 3.87 -4.63
N PHE A 172 14.70 4.45 -5.84
CA PHE A 172 15.90 4.37 -6.69
C PHE A 172 16.50 5.77 -6.93
N PRO A 173 17.52 6.20 -6.16
CA PRO A 173 18.21 7.46 -6.41
C PRO A 173 18.89 7.47 -7.78
N GLY A 174 19.03 8.67 -8.38
CA GLY A 174 19.60 8.85 -9.73
C GLY A 174 18.70 8.38 -10.88
N SER A 175 17.74 7.46 -10.64
CA SER A 175 16.84 6.95 -11.69
C SER A 175 16.00 8.03 -12.37
N ALA A 176 15.77 9.17 -11.72
CA ALA A 176 15.10 10.33 -12.31
C ALA A 176 15.88 10.98 -13.47
N GLU A 177 17.19 10.76 -13.56
CA GLU A 177 18.07 11.23 -14.64
C GLU A 177 18.10 10.25 -15.82
N HIS A 178 17.62 9.01 -15.63
CA HIS A 178 17.60 8.00 -16.66
C HIS A 178 16.53 8.30 -17.73
N ALA A 179 16.95 8.60 -18.96
CA ALA A 179 16.08 9.12 -20.02
C ALA A 179 14.87 8.22 -20.40
N HIS A 180 14.90 6.92 -20.11
CA HIS A 180 13.77 6.02 -20.35
C HIS A 180 12.82 5.87 -19.14
N LYS A 181 13.11 6.48 -17.99
CA LYS A 181 12.18 6.51 -16.83
C LYS A 181 11.03 7.50 -17.10
N HIS A 182 9.90 6.98 -17.55
CA HIS A 182 8.68 7.77 -17.73
C HIS A 182 8.00 8.09 -16.38
N ILE A 183 8.33 9.25 -15.81
CA ILE A 183 7.70 9.78 -14.60
C ILE A 183 6.26 10.22 -14.92
N LEU A 184 5.27 9.69 -14.19
CA LEU A 184 3.85 10.04 -14.33
C LEU A 184 3.51 11.32 -13.55
N ASP A 185 2.62 12.16 -14.08
CA ASP A 185 2.00 13.23 -13.28
C ASP A 185 1.01 12.68 -12.24
N ASP A 186 0.59 13.51 -11.27
CA ASP A 186 -0.35 13.12 -10.20
C ASP A 186 -1.62 12.44 -10.75
N ARG A 187 -2.21 12.99 -11.82
CA ARG A 187 -3.48 12.54 -12.41
C ARG A 187 -3.29 11.23 -13.18
N GLN A 188 -2.17 11.10 -13.88
CA GLN A 188 -1.76 9.88 -14.57
C GLN A 188 -1.49 8.75 -13.56
N LEU A 189 -0.83 9.05 -12.44
CA LEU A 189 -0.49 8.07 -11.41
C LEU A 189 -1.74 7.55 -10.68
N ILE A 190 -2.73 8.43 -10.41
CA ILE A 190 -4.04 8.01 -9.87
C ILE A 190 -4.72 7.02 -10.83
N LYS A 191 -4.77 7.34 -12.14
CA LYS A 191 -5.32 6.44 -13.18
C LYS A 191 -4.53 5.14 -13.30
N TRP A 192 -3.21 5.20 -13.17
CA TRP A 192 -2.31 4.06 -13.21
C TRP A 192 -2.59 3.09 -12.05
N TRP A 193 -2.66 3.59 -10.81
CA TRP A 193 -3.00 2.79 -9.64
C TRP A 193 -4.41 2.22 -9.68
N ALA A 194 -5.40 3.01 -10.13
CA ALA A 194 -6.75 2.50 -10.35
C ALA A 194 -6.73 1.33 -11.35
N THR A 195 -5.94 1.41 -12.45
CA THR A 195 -5.76 0.29 -13.39
C THR A 195 -5.07 -0.94 -12.76
N VAL A 196 -4.12 -0.74 -11.84
CA VAL A 196 -3.37 -1.84 -11.19
C VAL A 196 -4.23 -2.60 -10.17
N LEU A 197 -5.11 -1.89 -9.47
CA LEU A 197 -6.03 -2.47 -8.49
C LEU A 197 -7.31 -3.04 -9.13
N ASP A 198 -7.66 -2.61 -10.34
CA ASP A 198 -8.90 -3.02 -11.02
C ASP A 198 -9.07 -4.54 -11.23
N PRO A 199 -8.04 -5.32 -11.65
CA PRO A 199 -8.15 -6.79 -11.74
C PRO A 199 -8.43 -7.51 -10.41
N LEU A 200 -8.38 -6.80 -9.28
CA LEU A 200 -8.78 -7.32 -7.96
C LEU A 200 -10.29 -7.28 -7.76
N LEU A 201 -11.03 -6.40 -8.46
CA LEU A 201 -12.49 -6.44 -8.50
C LEU A 201 -12.99 -7.67 -9.27
N ALA A 202 -12.21 -8.17 -10.25
CA ALA A 202 -12.45 -9.46 -10.90
C ALA A 202 -12.02 -10.68 -10.06
N LEU A 203 -11.59 -10.51 -8.80
CA LEU A 203 -11.14 -11.64 -7.98
C LEU A 203 -12.31 -12.57 -7.61
N HIS A 204 -12.34 -13.70 -8.28
CA HIS A 204 -13.05 -14.91 -7.91
C HIS A 204 -12.00 -15.97 -7.56
N ASN A 205 -12.39 -16.96 -6.75
CA ASN A 205 -11.56 -18.11 -6.43
C ASN A 205 -11.94 -19.25 -7.41
N ASP A 206 -11.88 -20.51 -7.01
CA ASP A 206 -12.50 -21.62 -7.78
C ASP A 206 -14.03 -21.42 -7.89
N PRO A 207 -14.72 -21.93 -8.93
CA PRO A 207 -16.17 -21.79 -9.09
C PRO A 207 -17.02 -22.40 -7.96
N SER A 208 -16.43 -23.28 -7.14
CA SER A 208 -17.04 -23.88 -5.95
C SER A 208 -16.90 -23.01 -4.69
N ASP A 209 -16.05 -21.99 -4.73
CA ASP A 209 -15.67 -21.19 -3.56
C ASP A 209 -16.56 -19.95 -3.47
N PRO A 210 -17.18 -19.65 -2.31
CA PRO A 210 -18.22 -18.64 -2.22
C PRO A 210 -17.71 -17.22 -2.52
N VAL A 211 -18.51 -16.47 -3.28
CA VAL A 211 -18.12 -15.18 -3.86
C VAL A 211 -17.93 -14.12 -2.77
N PRO A 212 -16.70 -13.56 -2.58
CA PRO A 212 -16.50 -12.46 -1.64
C PRO A 212 -17.14 -11.17 -2.18
N ASN A 213 -17.64 -10.31 -1.30
CA ASN A 213 -18.04 -8.96 -1.70
C ASN A 213 -16.76 -8.08 -1.82
N ILE A 214 -16.53 -7.51 -3.01
CA ILE A 214 -15.35 -6.70 -3.32
C ILE A 214 -15.77 -5.36 -3.91
N GLN A 215 -15.27 -4.27 -3.34
CA GLN A 215 -15.66 -2.90 -3.68
C GLN A 215 -14.44 -1.98 -3.75
N GLY A 216 -14.20 -1.40 -4.93
CA GLY A 216 -13.20 -0.35 -5.13
C GLY A 216 -13.75 1.04 -4.79
N TYR A 217 -12.90 1.91 -4.23
CA TYR A 217 -13.22 3.28 -3.82
C TYR A 217 -12.08 4.24 -4.23
N LEU A 218 -12.45 5.45 -4.67
CA LEU A 218 -11.52 6.56 -4.94
C LEU A 218 -12.06 7.86 -4.35
N THR A 219 -11.22 8.56 -3.58
CA THR A 219 -11.42 9.96 -3.16
C THR A 219 -10.25 10.80 -3.66
N ILE A 220 -10.53 11.98 -4.20
CA ILE A 220 -9.55 13.04 -4.43
C ILE A 220 -10.13 14.29 -3.74
N PRO A 221 -9.42 14.96 -2.82
CA PRO A 221 -9.90 16.21 -2.21
C PRO A 221 -10.27 17.26 -3.26
N GLY A 222 -11.41 17.93 -3.08
CA GLY A 222 -11.96 18.91 -4.02
C GLY A 222 -12.68 18.37 -5.26
N TYR A 223 -12.65 17.07 -5.55
CA TYR A 223 -13.28 16.52 -6.77
C TYR A 223 -14.70 16.01 -6.54
N SER A 224 -15.62 16.37 -7.44
CA SER A 224 -16.99 15.86 -7.41
C SER A 224 -17.06 14.36 -7.78
N PRO A 225 -18.12 13.64 -7.34
CA PRO A 225 -18.36 12.25 -7.75
C PRO A 225 -18.49 11.99 -9.25
N GLN A 226 -18.70 13.04 -10.06
CA GLN A 226 -18.73 12.91 -11.53
C GLN A 226 -17.32 13.00 -12.13
N GLU A 227 -16.49 13.93 -11.67
CA GLU A 227 -15.10 14.06 -12.15
C GLU A 227 -14.25 12.86 -11.75
N LEU A 228 -14.50 12.29 -10.56
CA LEU A 228 -13.83 11.06 -10.11
C LEU A 228 -14.02 9.89 -11.10
N LYS A 229 -15.15 9.82 -11.82
CA LYS A 229 -15.39 8.80 -12.87
C LYS A 229 -14.43 8.92 -14.06
N THR A 230 -13.76 10.05 -14.26
CA THR A 230 -12.74 10.24 -15.31
C THR A 230 -11.38 9.62 -14.95
N TYR A 231 -11.19 9.24 -13.68
CA TYR A 231 -9.99 8.54 -13.18
C TYR A 231 -10.19 7.03 -13.06
N LEU A 232 -11.44 6.56 -13.06
CA LEU A 232 -11.79 5.16 -12.82
C LEU A 232 -11.83 4.35 -14.14
N PRO A 233 -11.31 3.10 -14.14
CA PRO A 233 -11.47 2.18 -15.25
C PRO A 233 -12.93 1.93 -15.61
N ARG A 234 -13.22 1.83 -16.92
CA ARG A 234 -14.56 1.51 -17.46
C ARG A 234 -14.75 0.00 -17.71
N THR A 235 -14.18 -0.81 -16.83
CA THR A 235 -14.18 -2.27 -16.91
C THR A 235 -15.46 -2.85 -16.29
N THR A 236 -16.08 -3.79 -17.01
CA THR A 236 -17.26 -4.53 -16.54
C THR A 236 -16.80 -5.79 -15.82
N HIS A 237 -16.82 -5.79 -14.48
CA HIS A 237 -16.44 -6.95 -13.68
C HIS A 237 -17.60 -7.92 -13.48
N THR A 238 -17.27 -9.16 -13.10
CA THR A 238 -18.26 -10.15 -12.65
C THR A 238 -19.01 -9.66 -11.41
N HIS A 239 -20.23 -10.17 -11.22
CA HIS A 239 -21.12 -9.81 -10.11
C HIS A 239 -21.42 -8.30 -10.00
N ALA A 240 -21.40 -7.56 -11.13
CA ALA A 240 -21.65 -6.12 -11.22
C ALA A 240 -20.74 -5.24 -10.33
N ARG A 241 -19.57 -5.76 -9.92
CA ARG A 241 -18.58 -5.02 -9.14
C ARG A 241 -18.06 -3.83 -9.96
N SER A 242 -17.88 -2.70 -9.30
CA SER A 242 -17.51 -1.43 -9.94
C SER A 242 -16.80 -0.52 -8.94
N TRP A 243 -16.14 0.54 -9.41
CA TRP A 243 -15.54 1.55 -8.54
C TRP A 243 -16.57 2.59 -8.10
N LYS A 244 -16.54 2.97 -6.81
CA LYS A 244 -17.35 4.05 -6.24
C LYS A 244 -16.50 5.29 -5.95
N ALA A 245 -17.10 6.46 -6.15
CA ALA A 245 -16.56 7.72 -5.62
C ALA A 245 -16.76 7.77 -4.09
N GLY A 246 -15.80 8.35 -3.37
CA GLY A 246 -15.80 8.41 -1.91
C GLY A 246 -14.91 7.35 -1.27
N HIS A 247 -15.22 6.95 -0.04
CA HIS A 247 -14.33 6.18 0.82
C HIS A 247 -15.05 5.15 1.72
N PRO A 248 -14.39 4.05 2.13
CA PRO A 248 -15.00 3.02 2.98
C PRO A 248 -14.96 3.31 4.50
N LEU A 249 -14.49 4.48 4.95
CA LEU A 249 -14.12 4.73 6.36
C LEU A 249 -15.21 4.37 7.38
N ALA A 250 -16.50 4.61 7.08
CA ALA A 250 -17.62 4.26 7.96
C ALA A 250 -17.82 2.73 8.08
N ASP A 251 -17.72 1.99 6.97
CA ASP A 251 -17.76 0.53 6.96
C ASP A 251 -16.55 -0.08 7.69
N LEU A 252 -15.36 0.50 7.51
CA LEU A 252 -14.16 0.11 8.25
C LEU A 252 -14.25 0.43 9.75
N ALA A 253 -15.00 1.47 10.15
CA ALA A 253 -15.27 1.77 11.55
C ALA A 253 -16.27 0.76 12.16
N ALA A 254 -17.39 0.51 11.49
CA ALA A 254 -18.38 -0.48 11.91
C ALA A 254 -17.77 -1.89 12.05
N THR A 255 -16.89 -2.28 11.11
CA THR A 255 -16.15 -3.57 11.14
C THR A 255 -15.26 -3.72 12.40
N ARG A 256 -14.82 -2.60 12.98
CA ARG A 256 -13.98 -2.58 14.21
C ARG A 256 -14.81 -2.35 15.48
N GLY A 257 -16.15 -2.29 15.38
CA GLY A 257 -17.03 -1.98 16.50
C GLY A 257 -16.99 -0.51 16.96
N VAL A 258 -16.48 0.40 16.12
CA VAL A 258 -16.43 1.83 16.42
C VAL A 258 -17.78 2.47 16.09
N PRO A 259 -18.45 3.17 17.03
CA PRO A 259 -19.76 3.76 16.77
C PRO A 259 -19.69 4.93 15.78
N PRO A 260 -20.76 5.20 15.01
CA PRO A 260 -20.79 6.29 14.03
C PRO A 260 -20.69 7.70 14.65
N THR A 261 -20.84 7.81 15.97
CA THR A 261 -20.69 9.06 16.76
C THR A 261 -19.25 9.33 17.21
N ALA A 262 -18.30 8.42 16.90
CA ALA A 262 -16.88 8.57 17.22
C ALA A 262 -16.25 9.75 16.44
N PRO A 263 -15.25 10.44 17.02
CA PRO A 263 -14.62 11.58 16.35
C PRO A 263 -13.82 11.16 15.10
N PRO A 264 -13.70 12.02 14.07
CA PRO A 264 -13.05 11.69 12.80
C PRO A 264 -11.63 11.09 12.92
N ARG A 265 -10.85 11.51 13.93
CA ARG A 265 -9.53 10.93 14.28
C ARG A 265 -9.52 9.40 14.41
N SER A 266 -10.66 8.79 14.77
CA SER A 266 -10.81 7.35 15.03
C SER A 266 -11.32 6.56 13.81
N LEU A 267 -11.75 7.28 12.77
CA LEU A 267 -12.29 6.73 11.53
C LEU A 267 -11.22 6.66 10.43
N LEU A 268 -10.25 7.58 10.47
CA LEU A 268 -9.14 7.69 9.52
C LEU A 268 -7.90 6.87 9.97
N PRO A 269 -7.22 6.14 9.06
CA PRO A 269 -5.99 5.42 9.39
C PRO A 269 -4.75 6.33 9.26
N ARG A 270 -3.80 6.22 10.21
CA ARG A 270 -2.49 6.89 10.17
C ARG A 270 -1.45 5.96 9.51
N PHE A 271 -1.03 6.28 8.29
CA PHE A 271 0.04 5.57 7.58
C PHE A 271 1.31 6.44 7.55
N PRO A 272 2.52 5.85 7.44
CA PRO A 272 3.76 6.63 7.24
C PRO A 272 3.71 7.42 5.93
N ASP A 273 4.38 8.58 5.93
CA ASP A 273 4.54 9.50 4.79
C ASP A 273 3.23 10.00 4.11
N ASP A 274 2.06 9.71 4.71
CA ASP A 274 0.75 9.98 4.13
C ASP A 274 0.26 11.42 4.43
N PRO A 275 -0.11 12.23 3.41
CA PRO A 275 -0.61 13.59 3.59
C PRO A 275 -1.80 13.70 4.55
N LYS A 276 -2.69 12.69 4.59
CA LYS A 276 -3.83 12.67 5.51
C LYS A 276 -3.39 12.40 6.95
N ALA A 277 -2.36 11.58 7.15
CA ALA A 277 -1.80 11.31 8.47
C ALA A 277 -1.03 12.53 9.00
N ARG A 278 -0.33 13.25 8.12
CA ARG A 278 0.27 14.55 8.41
C ARG A 278 -0.79 15.58 8.83
N PHE A 279 -1.87 15.75 8.06
CA PHE A 279 -2.95 16.68 8.45
C PHE A 279 -3.65 16.26 9.75
N MET A 280 -3.82 14.96 10.01
CA MET A 280 -4.26 14.43 11.31
C MET A 280 -3.27 14.66 12.45
N GLN A 281 -2.03 15.06 12.19
CA GLN A 281 -1.09 15.50 13.22
C GLN A 281 -1.26 17.00 13.48
N ASP A 282 -1.24 17.86 12.46
CA ASP A 282 -1.51 19.30 12.60
C ASP A 282 -2.82 19.56 13.40
N LEU A 283 -3.88 18.81 13.09
CA LEU A 283 -5.18 18.89 13.80
C LEU A 283 -5.13 18.35 15.25
N ASP A 284 -4.22 17.42 15.57
CA ASP A 284 -3.98 16.95 16.93
C ASP A 284 -3.17 17.98 17.73
N ASP A 285 -2.20 18.64 17.09
CA ASP A 285 -1.40 19.72 17.65
C ASP A 285 -2.29 20.93 18.00
N GLU A 286 -3.22 21.31 17.10
CA GLU A 286 -4.25 22.37 17.31
C GLU A 286 -4.99 22.24 18.65
N VAL A 287 -5.33 21.01 19.06
CA VAL A 287 -6.06 20.72 20.31
C VAL A 287 -5.18 20.16 21.42
N GLY A 288 -3.86 20.18 21.24
CA GLY A 288 -2.87 19.65 22.18
C GLY A 288 -3.06 18.18 22.53
N LEU A 289 -3.48 17.36 21.56
CA LEU A 289 -3.62 15.89 21.67
C LEU A 289 -2.36 15.12 21.25
N ALA A 290 -1.37 15.78 20.68
CA ALA A 290 -0.06 15.18 20.41
C ALA A 290 0.62 14.67 21.69
N GLU A 291 1.39 13.59 21.58
CA GLU A 291 1.98 12.93 22.75
C GLU A 291 3.04 13.81 23.45
N ASP A 292 3.76 14.64 22.68
CA ASP A 292 4.73 15.63 23.18
C ASP A 292 4.10 16.99 23.57
N ALA A 293 2.79 17.18 23.42
CA ALA A 293 2.17 18.49 23.67
C ALA A 293 2.19 18.87 25.16
N PRO A 294 2.73 20.05 25.54
CA PRO A 294 2.81 20.48 26.93
C PRO A 294 1.41 20.53 27.58
N VAL A 295 1.36 20.30 28.89
CA VAL A 295 0.11 20.07 29.65
C VAL A 295 -0.64 21.38 29.96
N THR A 296 -0.88 22.18 28.93
CA THR A 296 -1.61 23.46 28.98
C THR A 296 -3.08 23.32 28.61
N VAL A 297 -3.46 22.26 27.90
CA VAL A 297 -4.85 22.00 27.49
C VAL A 297 -5.61 21.22 28.57
N SER A 298 -6.78 21.74 28.97
CA SER A 298 -7.67 21.13 29.97
C SER A 298 -7.94 19.65 29.71
N PRO A 299 -7.81 18.75 30.73
CA PRO A 299 -8.02 17.30 30.56
C PRO A 299 -9.38 16.93 29.96
N SER A 300 -10.41 17.76 30.15
CA SER A 300 -11.74 17.61 29.54
C SER A 300 -11.75 17.78 28.02
N LYS A 301 -10.99 18.74 27.46
CA LYS A 301 -10.80 18.86 26.00
C LYS A 301 -10.05 17.64 25.45
N ARG A 302 -8.91 17.28 26.05
CA ARG A 302 -8.14 16.07 25.68
C ARG A 302 -9.03 14.80 25.71
N LYS A 303 -9.84 14.62 26.75
CA LYS A 303 -10.77 13.48 26.87
C LYS A 303 -11.88 13.44 25.81
N SER A 304 -12.18 14.55 25.11
CA SER A 304 -13.21 14.58 24.07
C SER A 304 -12.77 13.99 22.71
N GLY A 305 -11.46 13.99 22.42
CA GLY A 305 -10.91 13.49 21.15
C GLY A 305 -11.42 14.21 19.88
N ARG A 306 -11.99 15.41 20.00
CA ARG A 306 -12.51 16.19 18.85
C ARG A 306 -11.57 17.34 18.50
N TRP A 307 -11.36 17.56 17.21
CA TRP A 307 -10.68 18.74 16.68
C TRP A 307 -11.62 19.96 16.75
N ASP A 308 -11.09 21.15 17.02
CA ASP A 308 -11.91 22.38 17.08
C ASP A 308 -12.38 22.83 15.68
N SER A 309 -11.52 22.65 14.67
CA SER A 309 -11.68 23.10 13.28
C SER A 309 -12.47 22.12 12.38
N VAL A 310 -12.32 20.81 12.58
CA VAL A 310 -12.88 19.73 11.73
C VAL A 310 -13.74 18.77 12.56
N ARG A 311 -15.05 18.71 12.27
CA ARG A 311 -16.05 18.00 13.12
C ARG A 311 -16.52 16.65 12.58
N ASP A 312 -16.44 16.44 11.28
CA ASP A 312 -16.89 15.24 10.57
C ASP A 312 -15.91 14.88 9.43
N LEU A 313 -16.17 13.79 8.72
CA LEU A 313 -15.34 13.34 7.59
C LEU A 313 -15.50 14.21 6.33
N ALA A 314 -16.66 14.81 6.09
CA ALA A 314 -16.87 15.63 4.88
C ALA A 314 -16.00 16.89 4.96
N ARG A 315 -16.04 17.58 6.10
CA ARG A 315 -15.20 18.75 6.40
C ARG A 315 -13.72 18.42 6.52
N PHE A 316 -13.35 17.18 6.86
CA PHE A 316 -11.96 16.71 6.77
C PHE A 316 -11.48 16.68 5.31
N TRP A 317 -12.28 16.12 4.39
CA TRP A 317 -11.92 16.03 2.98
C TRP A 317 -11.99 17.36 2.23
N GLU A 318 -12.87 18.28 2.66
CA GLU A 318 -12.88 19.69 2.27
C GLU A 318 -11.58 20.39 2.72
N ALA A 319 -11.23 20.30 4.01
CA ALA A 319 -10.00 20.92 4.52
C ALA A 319 -8.70 20.30 3.94
N MET A 320 -8.74 19.03 3.54
CA MET A 320 -7.65 18.34 2.82
C MET A 320 -7.34 18.95 1.45
N GLU A 321 -8.29 19.63 0.78
CA GLU A 321 -8.07 20.28 -0.51
C GLU A 321 -7.05 21.42 -0.41
N PHE A 322 -7.15 22.23 0.65
CA PHE A 322 -6.32 23.42 0.89
C PHE A 322 -4.90 23.08 1.40
N ARG A 323 -4.56 21.80 1.55
CA ARG A 323 -3.23 21.34 1.98
C ARG A 323 -2.21 21.46 0.86
N GLN A 324 -0.95 21.74 1.19
CA GLN A 324 0.15 21.91 0.22
C GLN A 324 0.26 20.74 -0.78
N GLU A 325 -0.03 19.53 -0.33
CA GLU A 325 0.03 18.31 -1.12
C GLU A 325 -1.10 18.20 -2.17
N CYS A 326 -2.23 18.88 -1.95
CA CYS A 326 -3.43 18.85 -2.80
C CYS A 326 -3.72 20.17 -3.52
N ALA A 327 -3.03 21.25 -3.16
CA ALA A 327 -3.21 22.59 -3.70
C ALA A 327 -2.20 22.94 -4.81
N SER A 328 -2.31 24.15 -5.37
CA SER A 328 -1.35 24.72 -6.34
C SER A 328 -1.09 23.84 -7.57
N GLY A 329 -2.12 23.13 -8.05
CA GLY A 329 -2.05 22.25 -9.22
C GLY A 329 -1.55 20.82 -8.93
N ARG A 330 -1.09 20.52 -7.70
CA ARG A 330 -0.88 19.15 -7.23
C ARG A 330 -2.22 18.45 -7.01
N VAL A 331 -2.23 17.12 -7.02
CA VAL A 331 -3.40 16.29 -6.74
C VAL A 331 -2.98 15.03 -5.98
N VAL A 332 -3.72 14.62 -4.95
CA VAL A 332 -3.52 13.32 -4.28
C VAL A 332 -4.81 12.50 -4.34
N GLY A 333 -4.74 11.31 -4.92
CA GLY A 333 -5.86 10.37 -4.91
C GLY A 333 -5.68 9.30 -3.85
N PHE A 334 -6.67 9.11 -2.99
CA PHE A 334 -6.73 8.06 -1.98
C PHE A 334 -7.58 6.92 -2.51
N LEU A 335 -6.99 5.73 -2.61
CA LEU A 335 -7.63 4.54 -3.16
C LEU A 335 -7.80 3.47 -2.08
N TRP A 336 -8.93 2.76 -2.14
CA TRP A 336 -9.17 1.57 -1.34
C TRP A 336 -9.82 0.47 -2.17
N VAL A 337 -9.44 -0.79 -1.94
CA VAL A 337 -10.22 -1.96 -2.36
C VAL A 337 -10.57 -2.75 -1.12
N VAL A 338 -11.86 -2.79 -0.78
CA VAL A 338 -12.39 -3.54 0.36
C VAL A 338 -12.82 -4.92 -0.13
N VAL A 339 -12.34 -5.95 0.55
CA VAL A 339 -12.69 -7.36 0.37
C VAL A 339 -13.31 -7.83 1.69
N SER A 340 -14.64 -7.95 1.72
CA SER A 340 -15.34 -8.49 2.88
C SER A 340 -15.13 -10.01 2.99
N PRO A 341 -15.14 -10.57 4.22
CA PRO A 341 -15.19 -12.02 4.39
C PRO A 341 -16.51 -12.55 3.82
N VAL A 342 -16.52 -13.82 3.44
CA VAL A 342 -17.77 -14.51 3.11
C VAL A 342 -18.53 -14.75 4.42
N ALA A 343 -19.82 -14.43 4.44
CA ALA A 343 -20.69 -14.80 5.55
C ALA A 343 -20.96 -16.31 5.51
N ASN A 344 -20.64 -17.03 6.58
CA ASN A 344 -21.07 -18.41 6.74
C ASN A 344 -22.62 -18.44 6.79
N PRO A 345 -23.33 -19.24 5.98
CA PRO A 345 -24.80 -19.27 5.94
C PRO A 345 -25.54 -19.73 7.22
N GLY A 346 -24.83 -19.93 8.33
CA GLY A 346 -25.38 -20.47 9.59
C GLY A 346 -25.54 -19.46 10.73
N ASN A 347 -25.35 -18.15 10.50
CA ASN A 347 -25.46 -17.15 11.56
C ASN A 347 -26.19 -15.85 11.11
N GLY A 348 -27.22 -16.01 10.27
CA GLY A 348 -28.17 -14.94 9.96
C GLY A 348 -29.09 -14.67 11.15
N GLY A 349 -28.67 -13.79 12.05
CA GLY A 349 -29.55 -13.13 13.01
C GLY A 349 -29.73 -11.68 12.56
N GLU A 350 -30.95 -11.29 12.23
CA GLU A 350 -31.28 -9.93 11.85
C GLU A 350 -31.05 -8.97 13.03
N LEU A 351 -30.41 -7.84 12.75
CA LEU A 351 -30.25 -6.72 13.68
C LEU A 351 -30.88 -5.46 13.08
N ASP A 352 -32.13 -5.60 12.65
CA ASP A 352 -33.01 -4.44 12.53
C ASP A 352 -33.34 -3.92 13.94
N GLY A 353 -33.27 -2.61 14.10
CA GLY A 353 -33.42 -1.96 15.39
C GLY A 353 -34.75 -1.23 15.52
N GLU A 354 -35.50 -1.52 16.59
CA GLU A 354 -36.58 -0.67 17.06
C GLU A 354 -36.40 -0.35 18.55
N ALA A 355 -36.76 0.87 18.96
CA ALA A 355 -36.50 1.39 20.30
C ALA A 355 -37.70 1.16 21.23
N GLY A 356 -37.58 0.19 22.15
CA GLY A 356 -38.60 -0.12 23.15
C GLY A 356 -38.23 0.33 24.57
N LEU A 357 -38.77 1.47 25.02
CA LEU A 357 -38.76 1.84 26.44
C LEU A 357 -39.81 1.01 27.19
N SER A 358 -39.43 0.30 28.26
CA SER A 358 -40.36 -0.03 29.34
C SER A 358 -39.66 -0.28 30.67
N GLN A 359 -40.17 0.39 31.70
CA GLN A 359 -39.79 0.25 33.10
C GLN A 359 -40.12 -1.14 33.62
N ALA A 360 -39.34 -1.65 34.57
CA ALA A 360 -39.70 -2.82 35.36
C ALA A 360 -40.46 -2.40 36.62
N SER A 361 -41.69 -2.89 36.81
CA SER A 361 -42.47 -2.69 38.04
C SER A 361 -43.28 -3.93 38.41
N SER A 362 -42.72 -4.73 39.32
CA SER A 362 -43.36 -5.45 40.45
C SER A 362 -44.70 -6.20 40.30
N GLN A 363 -44.83 -7.28 41.10
CA GLN A 363 -46.02 -8.13 41.32
C GLN A 363 -46.27 -9.16 40.19
N GLY A 364 -46.50 -10.45 40.42
CA GLY A 364 -46.42 -11.25 41.65
C GLY A 364 -47.76 -11.90 42.03
N LEU A 365 -47.83 -13.24 41.99
CA LEU A 365 -48.88 -14.20 42.43
C LEU A 365 -48.38 -15.60 41.98
N SER A 366 -48.78 -16.77 42.51
CA SER A 366 -49.01 -17.20 43.91
C SER A 366 -49.27 -18.71 43.95
N GLY A 367 -48.81 -19.40 45.01
CA GLY A 367 -49.17 -20.79 45.33
C GLY A 367 -48.18 -21.86 44.85
N GLY A 368 -47.82 -22.89 45.63
CA GLY A 368 -48.04 -23.10 47.07
C GLY A 368 -48.37 -24.55 47.44
N LEU A 369 -47.64 -25.10 48.42
CA LEU A 369 -47.99 -26.26 49.27
C LEU A 369 -46.98 -26.38 50.43
N GLU A 370 -47.35 -27.02 51.54
CA GLU A 370 -46.52 -27.19 52.75
C GLU A 370 -45.93 -28.64 52.84
N ARG A 371 -45.43 -29.25 53.93
CA ARG A 371 -45.24 -29.02 55.40
C ARG A 371 -44.15 -30.04 55.85
N GLU A 372 -43.43 -30.04 56.98
CA GLU A 372 -43.17 -29.13 58.13
C GLU A 372 -41.83 -29.59 58.78
N THR A 373 -40.95 -28.72 59.34
CA THR A 373 -40.70 -28.54 60.80
C THR A 373 -39.41 -27.70 61.03
N THR A 374 -39.19 -27.25 62.28
CA THR A 374 -38.20 -26.25 62.77
C THR A 374 -36.95 -26.91 63.42
N PRO A 375 -35.97 -26.22 64.08
CA PRO A 375 -35.68 -24.76 64.22
C PRO A 375 -34.19 -24.28 64.08
N THR A 376 -33.99 -23.11 63.45
CA THR A 376 -33.01 -22.03 63.82
C THR A 376 -31.47 -22.35 63.77
N PRO A 377 -30.51 -21.44 64.11
CA PRO A 377 -29.69 -20.81 63.06
C PRO A 377 -28.15 -20.95 63.16
N SER A 378 -27.45 -20.70 62.06
CA SER A 378 -26.07 -20.16 62.06
C SER A 378 -25.80 -19.27 60.83
N GLN A 379 -25.04 -18.19 61.00
CA GLN A 379 -24.62 -17.28 59.92
C GLN A 379 -23.11 -17.48 59.56
N PRO A 380 -22.36 -16.56 58.91
CA PRO A 380 -21.92 -16.81 57.55
C PRO A 380 -20.39 -16.80 57.36
N VAL A 381 -19.91 -17.27 56.21
CA VAL A 381 -18.50 -17.13 55.81
C VAL A 381 -18.33 -15.93 54.87
N ILE A 382 -17.65 -14.89 55.36
CA ILE A 382 -17.30 -13.67 54.61
C ILE A 382 -15.79 -13.67 54.29
N SER A 383 -15.41 -12.99 53.21
CA SER A 383 -14.09 -13.02 52.58
C SER A 383 -12.91 -12.51 53.45
N PRO A 384 -11.68 -13.02 53.22
CA PRO A 384 -10.50 -12.66 54.01
C PRO A 384 -9.93 -11.27 53.65
N LYS A 385 -9.65 -10.44 54.66
CA LYS A 385 -9.05 -9.10 54.51
C LYS A 385 -7.51 -9.14 54.49
N LYS A 386 -6.90 -8.18 53.76
CA LYS A 386 -5.43 -8.03 53.61
C LYS A 386 -4.74 -7.73 54.96
N ARG A 387 -3.65 -8.43 55.28
CA ARG A 387 -2.84 -8.19 56.50
C ARG A 387 -1.92 -6.98 56.32
N ARG A 388 -1.88 -6.06 57.30
CA ARG A 388 -0.86 -4.99 57.39
C ARG A 388 0.50 -5.59 57.77
N ARG A 389 1.60 -5.07 57.22
CA ARG A 389 2.97 -5.44 57.60
C ARG A 389 3.37 -4.73 58.91
N LYS A 390 4.16 -5.39 59.75
CA LYS A 390 4.87 -4.75 60.89
C LYS A 390 6.22 -4.18 60.39
N ALA A 391 6.73 -3.15 61.06
CA ALA A 391 8.10 -2.70 60.88
C ALA A 391 9.09 -3.73 61.46
N LEU A 392 10.33 -3.72 60.97
CA LEU A 392 11.44 -4.54 61.46
C LEU A 392 12.43 -3.63 62.20
N THR A 393 12.85 -4.04 63.39
CA THR A 393 13.84 -3.34 64.22
C THR A 393 14.94 -4.32 64.64
N GLY A 394 16.19 -3.93 64.43
CA GLY A 394 17.38 -4.74 64.70
C GLY A 394 18.57 -4.33 63.80
N PRO A 395 19.82 -4.72 64.14
CA PRO A 395 20.99 -4.39 63.33
C PRO A 395 20.92 -4.95 61.91
N ILE A 396 21.28 -4.15 60.91
CA ILE A 396 21.23 -4.54 59.49
C ILE A 396 22.47 -5.35 59.14
N ILE A 397 22.35 -6.68 59.14
CA ILE A 397 23.40 -7.58 58.64
C ILE A 397 23.34 -7.57 57.10
N ALA A 398 24.34 -6.96 56.47
CA ALA A 398 24.49 -6.97 55.01
C ALA A 398 24.74 -8.40 54.49
N ARG A 399 23.96 -8.82 53.50
CA ARG A 399 24.17 -10.11 52.80
C ARG A 399 25.12 -9.87 51.63
N GLN A 400 26.15 -10.71 51.49
CA GLN A 400 26.99 -10.68 50.30
C GLN A 400 26.18 -11.00 49.02
N PRO A 401 26.52 -10.39 47.87
CA PRO A 401 25.78 -10.57 46.63
C PRO A 401 25.95 -12.01 46.12
N ARG A 402 24.86 -12.79 46.12
CA ARG A 402 24.84 -14.09 45.46
C ARG A 402 24.83 -13.88 43.95
N LEU A 403 25.94 -14.19 43.28
CA LEU A 403 25.97 -14.32 41.83
C LEU A 403 24.86 -15.30 41.42
N LYS A 404 23.91 -14.82 40.60
CA LYS A 404 22.69 -15.55 40.26
C LYS A 404 23.02 -16.56 39.16
N GLY A 405 23.40 -17.77 39.57
CA GLY A 405 23.71 -18.87 38.65
C GLY A 405 22.63 -19.07 37.60
N GLY A 406 23.01 -18.99 36.32
CA GLY A 406 22.09 -19.14 35.20
C GLY A 406 21.64 -20.59 35.04
N SER A 407 20.36 -20.85 35.30
CA SER A 407 19.73 -22.16 35.09
C SER A 407 18.48 -21.99 34.22
N SER A 408 18.72 -21.83 32.91
CA SER A 408 17.67 -21.82 31.88
C SER A 408 18.26 -22.13 30.50
N SER A 409 18.23 -23.41 30.11
CA SER A 409 18.30 -23.89 28.72
C SER A 409 19.41 -23.31 27.81
N LEU A 410 20.69 -23.61 28.11
CA LEU A 410 21.81 -23.39 27.17
C LEU A 410 21.98 -24.56 26.17
N THR A 411 20.86 -25.08 25.65
CA THR A 411 20.82 -26.09 24.57
C THR A 411 19.90 -25.64 23.45
N ALA A 412 20.09 -24.39 23.02
CA ALA A 412 19.48 -23.77 21.84
C ALA A 412 20.51 -22.95 21.03
N THR A 413 21.80 -23.22 21.21
CA THR A 413 22.90 -22.58 20.45
C THR A 413 23.03 -23.20 19.04
N SER A 414 22.02 -22.98 18.20
CA SER A 414 22.06 -23.25 16.76
C SER A 414 22.06 -21.95 15.99
N THR A 415 23.17 -21.20 16.10
CA THR A 415 23.55 -20.05 15.26
C THR A 415 22.39 -19.19 14.72
N GLU A 416 21.85 -18.30 15.54
CA GLU A 416 21.04 -17.18 15.03
C GLU A 416 21.99 -16.23 14.27
N TRP A 417 22.06 -16.37 12.95
CA TRP A 417 22.79 -15.43 12.09
C TRP A 417 22.02 -14.11 12.06
N ASN A 418 22.72 -12.97 12.27
CA ASN A 418 22.19 -11.66 12.68
C ASN A 418 21.09 -10.98 11.80
N GLY A 419 20.56 -11.65 10.79
CA GLY A 419 19.49 -11.13 9.93
C GLY A 419 18.36 -12.09 9.56
N MET A 420 18.44 -13.39 9.87
CA MET A 420 17.51 -14.39 9.32
C MET A 420 16.82 -15.23 10.40
N LEU A 421 15.49 -15.34 10.32
CA LEU A 421 14.68 -16.13 11.28
C LEU A 421 14.25 -17.50 10.74
N THR A 422 13.91 -17.62 9.45
CA THR A 422 13.68 -18.90 8.76
C THR A 422 14.02 -18.78 7.28
N SER A 423 14.78 -19.72 6.74
CA SER A 423 15.01 -19.83 5.29
C SER A 423 13.95 -20.74 4.65
N ALA A 424 13.16 -20.18 3.74
CA ALA A 424 12.35 -20.92 2.78
C ALA A 424 12.87 -20.69 1.35
N VAL A 425 14.19 -20.55 1.16
CA VAL A 425 14.86 -20.16 -0.11
C VAL A 425 14.38 -20.89 -1.37
N ARG A 426 13.83 -22.11 -1.27
CA ARG A 426 13.18 -22.83 -2.39
C ARG A 426 11.89 -22.19 -2.92
N SER A 427 11.30 -21.25 -2.19
CA SER A 427 10.05 -20.54 -2.52
C SER A 427 10.27 -19.06 -2.91
N GLY A 428 11.51 -18.56 -2.83
CA GLY A 428 11.87 -17.18 -3.18
C GLY A 428 11.54 -16.13 -2.12
N ASP A 429 11.10 -16.52 -0.92
CA ASP A 429 10.81 -15.66 0.22
C ASP A 429 11.92 -15.70 1.29
N LEU A 430 12.23 -14.51 1.82
CA LEU A 430 13.32 -14.30 2.78
C LEU A 430 12.82 -13.51 4.00
N LEU A 431 12.73 -14.19 5.15
CA LEU A 431 12.27 -13.62 6.41
C LEU A 431 13.43 -12.95 7.17
N LEU A 432 13.46 -11.62 7.12
CA LEU A 432 14.47 -10.77 7.75
C LEU A 432 14.11 -10.38 9.19
N THR A 433 15.11 -10.12 10.02
CA THR A 433 14.95 -9.26 11.21
C THR A 433 14.58 -7.84 10.78
N GLN A 434 14.05 -7.03 11.71
CA GLN A 434 13.74 -5.62 11.40
C GLN A 434 15.02 -4.85 11.06
N GLU A 435 16.09 -5.03 11.85
CA GLU A 435 17.39 -4.40 11.60
C GLU A 435 18.01 -4.82 10.26
N GLY A 436 17.87 -6.09 9.86
CA GLY A 436 18.28 -6.56 8.54
C GLY A 436 17.47 -5.95 7.40
N TYR A 437 16.15 -5.82 7.57
CA TYR A 437 15.27 -5.14 6.61
C TYR A 437 15.62 -3.66 6.49
N ASP A 438 15.77 -2.96 7.61
CA ASP A 438 16.10 -1.53 7.65
C ASP A 438 17.49 -1.28 7.03
N LYS A 439 18.47 -2.15 7.26
CA LYS A 439 19.80 -2.10 6.61
C LYS A 439 19.72 -2.34 5.10
N ALA A 440 18.89 -3.28 4.65
CA ALA A 440 18.66 -3.56 3.23
C ALA A 440 17.99 -2.38 2.51
N MET A 441 17.01 -1.74 3.15
CA MET A 441 16.31 -0.55 2.63
C MET A 441 17.21 0.69 2.66
N HIS A 442 17.93 0.93 3.77
CA HIS A 442 18.92 2.00 3.89
C HIS A 442 19.99 1.87 2.80
N THR A 443 20.47 0.66 2.54
CA THR A 443 21.47 0.41 1.48
C THR A 443 20.90 0.77 0.11
N LEU A 444 19.67 0.33 -0.23
CA LEU A 444 19.03 0.65 -1.50
C LEU A 444 18.91 2.17 -1.75
N LEU A 445 18.56 2.92 -0.70
CA LEU A 445 18.41 4.38 -0.74
C LEU A 445 19.75 5.15 -0.82
N HIS A 446 20.89 4.46 -0.74
CA HIS A 446 22.25 5.01 -0.90
C HIS A 446 22.99 4.39 -2.12
N LEU A 447 22.24 4.01 -3.15
CA LEU A 447 22.73 3.52 -4.44
C LEU A 447 22.30 4.45 -5.58
N ASP A 448 22.94 4.30 -6.74
CA ASP A 448 22.64 5.07 -7.95
C ASP A 448 22.12 4.16 -9.07
N PHE A 449 21.10 4.63 -9.79
CA PHE A 449 20.42 3.96 -10.89
C PHE A 449 20.28 4.82 -12.16
N ALA A 450 21.00 5.95 -12.27
CA ALA A 450 20.96 6.83 -13.45
C ALA A 450 21.48 6.16 -14.74
N ASN A 451 22.56 5.39 -14.63
CA ASN A 451 23.29 4.80 -15.77
C ASN A 451 23.34 3.27 -15.69
N LEU A 452 23.26 2.57 -16.83
CA LEU A 452 23.07 1.11 -16.87
C LEU A 452 24.14 0.31 -16.11
N ASP A 453 25.43 0.58 -16.37
CA ASP A 453 26.54 -0.05 -15.66
C ASP A 453 26.57 0.27 -14.15
N VAL A 454 26.12 1.46 -13.76
CA VAL A 454 26.04 1.88 -12.35
C VAL A 454 24.87 1.18 -11.66
N ALA A 455 23.72 1.14 -12.31
CA ALA A 455 22.53 0.42 -11.85
C ALA A 455 22.79 -1.10 -11.70
N ALA A 456 23.59 -1.70 -12.59
CA ALA A 456 24.03 -3.08 -12.47
C ALA A 456 24.94 -3.29 -11.24
N ARG A 457 25.97 -2.43 -11.06
CA ARG A 457 26.85 -2.48 -9.87
C ARG A 457 26.09 -2.22 -8.56
N SER A 458 25.15 -1.29 -8.57
CA SER A 458 24.19 -1.05 -7.49
C SER A 458 23.35 -2.29 -7.19
N THR A 459 22.89 -2.99 -8.23
CA THR A 459 22.11 -4.23 -8.07
C THR A 459 22.94 -5.31 -7.38
N SER A 460 24.16 -5.60 -7.85
CA SER A 460 25.06 -6.56 -7.18
C SER A 460 25.36 -6.17 -5.74
N LYS A 461 25.62 -4.88 -5.48
CA LYS A 461 25.88 -4.38 -4.13
C LYS A 461 24.67 -4.55 -3.19
N TRP A 462 23.45 -4.34 -3.68
CA TRP A 462 22.24 -4.59 -2.89
C TRP A 462 21.99 -6.07 -2.64
N VAL A 463 22.14 -6.92 -3.66
CA VAL A 463 22.00 -8.38 -3.54
C VAL A 463 23.04 -8.94 -2.57
N ALA A 464 24.31 -8.56 -2.70
CA ALA A 464 25.40 -8.99 -1.82
C ALA A 464 25.19 -8.53 -0.36
N GLU A 465 24.65 -7.33 -0.13
CA GLU A 465 24.32 -6.86 1.22
C GLU A 465 23.21 -7.72 1.86
N VAL A 466 22.11 -8.01 1.16
CA VAL A 466 21.04 -8.87 1.69
C VAL A 466 21.49 -10.32 1.88
N VAL A 467 22.31 -10.85 0.97
CA VAL A 467 22.98 -12.16 1.11
C VAL A 467 23.84 -12.19 2.38
N GLY A 468 24.63 -11.13 2.62
CA GLY A 468 25.50 -10.99 3.80
C GLY A 468 24.73 -10.84 5.12
N ILE A 469 23.63 -10.07 5.13
CA ILE A 469 22.70 -9.96 6.27
C ILE A 469 22.16 -11.33 6.69
N CYS A 470 21.91 -12.22 5.72
CA CYS A 470 21.29 -13.52 5.95
C CYS A 470 22.27 -14.70 6.08
N GLY A 471 23.57 -14.48 5.84
CA GLY A 471 24.56 -15.57 5.79
C GLY A 471 24.32 -16.57 4.63
N LEU A 472 23.74 -16.10 3.52
CA LEU A 472 23.48 -16.94 2.35
C LEU A 472 24.76 -17.16 1.52
N VAL A 473 24.81 -18.27 0.77
CA VAL A 473 25.95 -18.67 -0.06
C VAL A 473 25.75 -18.29 -1.54
N GLY A 474 24.65 -17.59 -1.89
CA GLY A 474 24.33 -17.16 -3.24
C GLY A 474 23.05 -16.34 -3.34
N ASP A 475 22.73 -15.87 -4.55
CA ASP A 475 21.51 -15.13 -4.88
C ASP A 475 20.24 -15.95 -4.53
N TRP A 476 19.26 -15.31 -3.90
CA TRP A 476 17.96 -15.92 -3.56
C TRP A 476 16.86 -15.57 -4.58
N GLY A 477 17.20 -14.79 -5.61
CA GLY A 477 16.27 -14.38 -6.66
C GLY A 477 15.81 -15.53 -7.54
N VAL A 478 14.50 -15.73 -7.63
CA VAL A 478 13.89 -16.75 -8.47
C VAL A 478 13.71 -16.20 -9.89
N THR A 479 14.23 -16.91 -10.90
CA THR A 479 13.99 -16.56 -12.31
C THR A 479 12.51 -16.78 -12.66
N VAL A 480 11.91 -15.80 -13.32
CA VAL A 480 10.52 -15.81 -13.79
C VAL A 480 10.52 -15.52 -15.28
N THR A 481 10.07 -16.50 -16.06
CA THR A 481 9.82 -16.38 -17.50
C THR A 481 8.32 -16.21 -17.73
N GLY A 482 7.92 -15.21 -18.52
CA GLY A 482 6.52 -14.96 -18.85
C GLY A 482 5.86 -16.09 -19.63
N MET A 483 4.57 -16.33 -19.37
CA MET A 483 3.75 -17.39 -19.97
C MET A 483 2.39 -16.87 -20.48
N ALA A 484 2.06 -15.59 -20.28
CA ALA A 484 0.81 -15.02 -20.78
C ALA A 484 0.85 -14.87 -22.31
N GLU A 485 -0.12 -15.45 -23.01
CA GLU A 485 -0.25 -15.26 -24.46
C GLU A 485 -0.43 -13.78 -24.82
N VAL A 486 0.37 -13.27 -25.76
CA VAL A 486 0.28 -11.89 -26.24
C VAL A 486 -0.86 -11.78 -27.26
N GLY A 487 -2.09 -11.86 -26.75
CA GLY A 487 -3.30 -11.64 -27.54
C GLY A 487 -3.33 -10.24 -28.14
N ALA A 488 -3.55 -10.15 -29.45
CA ALA A 488 -3.77 -8.88 -30.14
C ALA A 488 -4.94 -8.11 -29.48
N GLY A 489 -4.80 -6.79 -29.38
CA GLY A 489 -5.54 -5.99 -28.40
C GLY A 489 -7.08 -6.09 -28.49
N GLY A 490 -7.69 -6.59 -27.41
CA GLY A 490 -9.06 -6.23 -27.05
C GLY A 490 -10.19 -7.22 -27.39
N LYS A 491 -10.25 -8.34 -26.66
CA LYS A 491 -11.47 -8.82 -25.96
C LYS A 491 -11.13 -9.96 -25.00
N GLY A 492 -11.88 -10.08 -23.91
CA GLY A 492 -11.69 -11.18 -22.94
C GLY A 492 -12.25 -12.51 -23.46
N PRO A 493 -11.78 -13.65 -22.94
CA PRO A 493 -12.32 -14.97 -23.30
C PRO A 493 -13.72 -15.15 -22.73
N GLY A 494 -14.69 -15.52 -23.58
CA GLY A 494 -16.09 -15.69 -23.19
C GLY A 494 -17.05 -15.53 -24.36
N GLY A 495 -17.01 -16.45 -25.32
CA GLY A 495 -17.89 -16.43 -26.49
C GLY A 495 -18.74 -17.69 -26.60
N MET A 496 -20.06 -17.53 -26.56
CA MET A 496 -20.97 -18.44 -27.27
C MET A 496 -22.32 -17.78 -27.59
N ALA A 497 -22.79 -18.04 -28.82
CA ALA A 497 -24.15 -17.91 -29.36
C ALA A 497 -25.10 -16.82 -28.81
N GLY A 498 -25.42 -15.84 -29.66
CA GLY A 498 -26.52 -14.90 -29.49
C GLY A 498 -26.61 -13.96 -30.68
N ALA A 499 -27.29 -14.37 -31.75
CA ALA A 499 -27.41 -13.59 -32.97
C ALA A 499 -28.75 -12.84 -33.00
N GLU A 500 -28.72 -11.53 -33.24
CA GLU A 500 -29.62 -10.91 -34.23
C GLU A 500 -29.16 -9.51 -34.66
N THR A 501 -29.75 -9.04 -35.75
CA THR A 501 -29.39 -7.86 -36.56
C THR A 501 -29.62 -6.52 -35.86
N GLY A 502 -28.68 -5.58 -36.04
CA GLY A 502 -28.87 -4.17 -35.69
C GLY A 502 -27.78 -3.27 -36.27
N GLN A 503 -28.06 -2.57 -37.37
CA GLN A 503 -27.14 -1.56 -37.91
C GLN A 503 -27.20 -0.28 -37.07
N GLY A 504 -26.03 0.24 -36.66
CA GLY A 504 -25.93 1.40 -35.78
C GLY A 504 -24.55 2.05 -35.83
N ALA A 505 -24.13 2.53 -37.00
CA ALA A 505 -22.87 3.26 -37.14
C ALA A 505 -23.00 4.68 -36.53
N VAL A 506 -22.29 4.92 -35.43
CA VAL A 506 -22.21 6.24 -34.78
C VAL A 506 -20.83 6.84 -35.07
N ASN A 507 -20.80 8.00 -35.73
CA ASN A 507 -19.56 8.69 -36.09
C ASN A 507 -18.86 9.29 -34.86
N ASP A 508 -17.56 9.07 -34.73
CA ASP A 508 -16.70 9.80 -33.79
C ASP A 508 -16.03 10.98 -34.52
N LEU A 509 -16.46 12.21 -34.21
CA LEU A 509 -15.99 13.45 -34.80
C LEU A 509 -15.21 14.27 -33.75
N GLY A 510 -13.93 13.93 -33.56
CA GLY A 510 -13.10 14.40 -32.43
C GLY A 510 -11.79 15.15 -32.77
N GLY A 511 -11.56 15.56 -34.02
CA GLY A 511 -10.59 16.63 -34.36
C GLY A 511 -9.08 16.40 -34.09
N MET A 512 -8.41 15.55 -34.88
CA MET A 512 -6.93 15.52 -34.92
C MET A 512 -6.34 16.72 -35.70
N VAL A 513 -5.71 17.68 -35.02
CA VAL A 513 -4.97 18.77 -35.68
C VAL A 513 -3.55 18.34 -36.05
N ARG A 514 -3.35 17.84 -37.27
CA ARG A 514 -2.02 17.62 -37.88
C ARG A 514 -1.64 18.80 -38.78
N LYS A 515 -0.74 19.68 -38.34
CA LYS A 515 -0.18 20.76 -39.18
C LYS A 515 0.99 20.24 -40.01
N LYS A 516 0.81 20.08 -41.33
CA LYS A 516 1.82 19.54 -42.26
C LYS A 516 2.75 20.66 -42.80
N ARG A 517 4.01 20.33 -43.10
CA ARG A 517 4.99 21.22 -43.76
C ARG A 517 4.47 21.75 -45.10
N LYS A 518 4.93 22.96 -45.47
CA LYS A 518 5.20 23.36 -46.87
C LYS A 518 6.72 23.56 -47.01
N VAL A 519 7.25 23.24 -48.19
CA VAL A 519 8.65 23.43 -48.62
C VAL A 519 8.61 24.25 -49.91
N VAL A 520 9.64 25.06 -50.17
CA VAL A 520 10.27 25.27 -51.49
C VAL A 520 11.52 26.15 -51.30
N ASP A 521 12.64 25.59 -51.76
CA ASP A 521 13.89 26.15 -52.29
C ASP A 521 14.80 27.10 -51.46
N GLU A 522 16.06 27.09 -51.89
CA GLU A 522 17.25 27.68 -51.27
C GLU A 522 17.61 29.04 -51.91
N VAL A 523 18.53 29.80 -51.29
CA VAL A 523 19.86 30.10 -51.86
C VAL A 523 20.67 31.07 -50.97
N GLN A 524 21.97 30.79 -50.87
CA GLN A 524 23.10 31.63 -50.41
C GLN A 524 23.30 31.98 -48.92
N VAL A 525 24.60 32.05 -48.59
CA VAL A 525 25.23 32.16 -47.28
C VAL A 525 25.78 33.57 -47.07
N VAL A 526 25.57 34.15 -45.87
CA VAL A 526 26.41 35.24 -45.32
C VAL A 526 26.62 35.00 -43.81
N THR A 527 27.73 35.48 -43.26
CA THR A 527 28.23 35.24 -41.90
C THR A 527 27.57 36.11 -40.79
N PRO A 528 27.68 35.71 -39.50
CA PRO A 528 27.03 36.40 -38.38
C PRO A 528 27.89 37.50 -37.74
N THR A 529 27.25 38.52 -37.13
CA THR A 529 27.96 39.54 -36.32
C THR A 529 27.16 40.04 -35.09
N ALA A 530 27.93 40.33 -34.03
CA ALA A 530 27.71 41.33 -32.97
C ALA A 530 26.43 41.34 -32.10
N VAL A 531 26.65 40.88 -30.86
CA VAL A 531 25.99 41.24 -29.59
C VAL A 531 25.65 42.75 -29.45
N ASN A 532 24.55 43.07 -28.77
CA ASN A 532 24.51 44.22 -27.84
C ASN A 532 23.49 44.01 -26.70
N VAL A 533 23.66 44.76 -25.59
CA VAL A 533 23.04 44.47 -24.27
C VAL A 533 22.48 45.77 -23.64
N LEU A 534 21.70 45.62 -22.56
CA LEU A 534 21.10 46.68 -21.70
C LEU A 534 19.81 47.32 -22.26
N GLY A 535 18.86 47.79 -21.44
CA GLY A 535 18.82 47.78 -19.97
C GLY A 535 17.45 48.17 -19.41
N GLU A 536 17.28 48.11 -18.09
CA GLU A 536 16.02 48.37 -17.39
C GLU A 536 15.74 49.87 -17.16
N GLY A 537 14.49 50.23 -16.82
CA GLY A 537 14.26 51.26 -15.79
C GLY A 537 13.72 52.65 -16.20
N ILE A 538 12.40 52.81 -16.07
CA ILE A 538 11.78 53.74 -15.09
C ILE A 538 11.81 55.29 -15.31
N ILE A 539 10.60 55.82 -15.56
CA ILE A 539 9.96 57.07 -15.03
C ILE A 539 10.50 58.47 -15.42
N ARG A 540 9.73 59.09 -16.34
CA ARG A 540 9.21 60.49 -16.37
C ARG A 540 9.84 61.57 -15.44
N LYS A 541 10.24 62.70 -16.04
CA LYS A 541 9.76 64.06 -15.67
C LYS A 541 9.94 65.09 -16.82
N LYS A 542 9.10 66.13 -16.79
CA LYS A 542 9.06 67.35 -17.65
C LYS A 542 8.91 68.57 -16.71
N PRO A 543 8.96 69.84 -17.15
CA PRO A 543 9.82 70.48 -18.16
C PRO A 543 10.34 71.88 -17.70
N LYS A 544 11.26 72.53 -18.46
CA LYS A 544 11.07 73.91 -19.03
C LYS A 544 12.33 74.40 -19.81
N PRO A 545 12.19 75.43 -20.67
CA PRO A 545 13.29 75.99 -21.48
C PRO A 545 13.77 77.40 -21.04
N ALA A 546 14.99 77.74 -21.45
CA ALA A 546 15.50 79.09 -21.74
C ALA A 546 16.62 78.90 -22.80
N VAL A 547 16.51 79.43 -24.02
CA VAL A 547 16.78 80.82 -24.45
C VAL A 547 18.27 81.19 -24.44
N SER A 548 18.88 81.08 -25.63
CA SER A 548 19.65 82.14 -26.29
C SER A 548 19.69 81.84 -27.79
#